data_AF-A0A5T1VQG1-F1
#
_entry.id   AF-A0A5T1VQG1-F1
#
_cell.length_a   1.000
_cell.length_b   1.000
_cell.length_c   1.000
_cell.angle_alpha   90.00
_cell.angle_beta   90.00
_cell.angle_gamma   90.00
#
_symmetry.space_group_name_H-M   'P 1'
#
loop_
_entity.id
_entity.type
_entity.pdbx_description
1 polymer ?
#
loop_
_entity_poly.entity_id
_entity_poly.type
_entity_poly.pdbx_seq_one_letter_code
_entity_poly.pdbx_strand_id
1 'polypeptide(L)'
;ERLADFLNENLQIKILCLYNLDFIPNLEKINIPIILSTNIKDLNVNGFEELELDYFDFEEFISVSKKNLPINNLVGLFLQSGRSKFGEKNILLRQSFTLLELEILKYLALNLGQQISISKIFIELKKRLKTSKDSVYQAIKKLENTYVIYTLKHDEKKLQKIYFKDFGLRNNLCISKDFSHLFENLVLSELFKFKEEFFYNKYFNFYSQISKIAYISSPTLDIDLIKLRAKKILPKALELGIFHVIFITLSSEDNFFEQGVKFEVISFDKFSLGF
;
A
#
# COMPACT_ATOMS: atom_id res chain seq x y z
N GLU A 1 7.16 24.61 25.98
CA GLU A 1 7.88 25.75 26.60
C GLU A 1 9.33 25.41 26.95
N ARG A 2 9.62 24.34 27.70
CA ARG A 2 10.99 24.01 28.13
C ARG A 2 12.02 23.65 27.04
N LEU A 3 11.57 23.32 25.82
CA LEU A 3 12.48 22.89 24.75
C LEU A 3 13.37 24.03 24.25
N ALA A 4 12.80 25.23 24.10
CA ALA A 4 13.57 26.39 23.66
C ALA A 4 14.63 26.78 24.70
N ASP A 5 14.26 26.77 25.98
CA ASP A 5 15.18 27.07 27.09
C ASP A 5 16.33 26.05 27.13
N PHE A 6 16.01 24.76 27.01
CA PHE A 6 17.00 23.70 26.94
C PHE A 6 18.00 23.89 25.78
N LEU A 7 17.53 24.27 24.60
CA LEU A 7 18.40 24.51 23.45
C LEU A 7 19.27 25.76 23.63
N ASN A 8 18.76 26.80 24.30
CA ASN A 8 19.53 28.01 24.62
C ASN A 8 20.65 27.73 25.63
N GLU A 9 20.43 26.82 26.57
CA GLU A 9 21.46 26.36 27.52
C GLU A 9 22.49 25.42 26.87
N ASN A 10 22.15 24.81 25.73
CA ASN A 10 22.95 23.78 25.06
C ASN A 10 23.35 24.19 23.63
N LEU A 11 24.11 25.28 23.51
CA LEU A 11 24.54 25.86 22.22
C LEU A 11 25.38 24.93 21.32
N GLN A 12 25.86 23.80 21.84
CA GLN A 12 26.51 22.74 21.08
C GLN A 12 25.55 22.00 20.14
N ILE A 13 24.25 22.00 20.42
CA ILE A 13 23.23 21.35 19.59
C ILE A 13 23.03 22.20 18.33
N LYS A 14 23.32 21.61 17.16
CA LYS A 14 23.22 22.29 15.86
C LYS A 14 22.00 21.90 15.04
N ILE A 15 21.39 20.76 15.34
CA ILE A 15 20.20 20.26 14.66
C ILE A 15 19.30 19.62 15.72
N LEU A 16 18.01 19.90 15.65
CA LEU A 16 16.98 19.25 16.46
C LEU A 16 16.27 18.17 15.62
N CYS A 17 16.35 16.91 16.05
CA CYS A 17 15.59 15.83 15.44
C CYS A 17 14.51 15.34 16.42
N LEU A 18 13.24 15.51 16.07
CA LEU A 18 12.11 14.99 16.84
C LEU A 18 11.45 13.86 16.06
N TYR A 19 11.45 12.66 16.64
CA TYR A 19 10.97 11.45 15.96
C TYR A 19 9.64 10.95 16.51
N ASN A 20 8.85 10.34 15.63
CA ASN A 20 7.58 9.68 15.96
C ASN A 20 6.59 10.60 16.69
N LEU A 21 6.40 11.81 16.16
CA LEU A 21 5.48 12.80 16.71
C LEU A 21 4.03 12.41 16.49
N ASP A 22 3.22 12.57 17.53
CA ASP A 22 1.76 12.44 17.52
C ASP A 22 1.04 13.78 17.77
N PHE A 23 1.79 14.87 17.91
CA PHE A 23 1.30 16.24 18.04
C PHE A 23 2.28 17.24 17.39
N ILE A 24 1.83 18.48 17.18
CA ILE A 24 2.66 19.57 16.67
C ILE A 24 3.29 20.30 17.87
N PRO A 25 4.61 20.21 18.10
CA PRO A 25 5.28 20.99 19.14
C PRO A 25 5.30 22.48 18.79
N ASN A 26 5.38 23.34 19.81
CA ASN A 26 5.66 24.76 19.58
C ASN A 26 7.15 24.93 19.23
N LEU A 27 7.43 25.35 18.00
CA LEU A 27 8.77 25.51 17.44
C LEU A 27 9.16 26.99 17.18
N GLU A 28 8.28 27.94 17.50
CA GLU A 28 8.44 29.37 17.13
C GLU A 28 9.73 30.01 17.67
N LYS A 29 10.23 29.52 18.81
CA LYS A 29 11.40 30.06 19.51
C LYS A 29 12.70 29.29 19.22
N ILE A 30 12.68 28.38 18.25
CA ILE A 30 13.82 27.50 17.94
C ILE A 30 14.52 27.99 16.67
N ASN A 31 15.78 28.39 16.80
CA ASN A 31 16.57 29.03 15.73
C ASN A 31 17.61 28.10 15.08
N ILE A 32 17.52 26.79 15.29
CA ILE A 32 18.40 25.78 14.68
C ILE A 32 17.60 24.95 13.68
N PRO A 33 18.25 24.33 12.68
CA PRO A 33 17.60 23.37 11.78
C PRO A 33 16.83 22.28 12.54
N ILE A 34 15.63 21.96 12.04
CA ILE A 34 14.72 21.01 12.67
C ILE A 34 14.36 19.91 11.65
N ILE A 35 14.44 18.66 12.09
CA ILE A 35 13.90 17.51 11.37
C ILE A 35 12.80 16.92 12.24
N LEU A 36 11.62 16.78 11.65
CA LEU A 36 10.46 16.16 12.28
C LEU A 36 10.16 14.85 11.58
N SER A 37 9.81 13.81 12.32
CA SER A 37 9.22 12.61 11.74
C SER A 37 7.93 12.23 12.45
N THR A 38 6.97 11.80 11.66
CA THR A 38 5.68 11.27 12.11
C THR A 38 5.26 10.17 11.16
N ASN A 39 4.41 9.27 11.64
CA ASN A 39 3.68 8.33 10.81
C ASN A 39 2.21 8.75 10.61
N ILE A 40 1.81 9.95 11.05
CA ILE A 40 0.45 10.46 10.95
C ILE A 40 0.35 11.36 9.72
N LYS A 41 -0.34 10.90 8.69
CA LYS A 41 -0.49 11.60 7.41
C LYS A 41 -1.09 13.00 7.55
N ASP A 42 -2.09 13.15 8.42
CA ASP A 42 -2.78 14.43 8.60
C ASP A 42 -2.02 15.41 9.55
N LEU A 43 -0.84 15.04 10.06
CA LEU A 43 -0.03 15.88 10.95
C LEU A 43 0.92 16.78 10.15
N ASN A 44 0.37 17.85 9.57
CA ASN A 44 1.14 18.81 8.76
C ASN A 44 1.67 19.95 9.63
N VAL A 45 2.94 20.33 9.43
CA VAL A 45 3.59 21.42 10.18
C VAL A 45 3.95 22.56 9.23
N ASN A 46 3.35 23.73 9.45
CA ASN A 46 3.59 24.91 8.62
C ASN A 46 5.06 25.32 8.63
N GLY A 47 5.59 25.70 7.45
CA GLY A 47 6.97 26.18 7.30
C GLY A 47 8.02 25.07 7.13
N PHE A 48 7.60 23.81 7.03
CA PHE A 48 8.47 22.67 6.73
C PHE A 48 8.27 22.18 5.31
N GLU A 49 9.34 21.63 4.71
CA GLU A 49 9.25 20.81 3.51
C GLU A 49 8.93 19.37 3.94
N GLU A 50 7.92 18.77 3.33
CA GLU A 50 7.49 17.40 3.63
C GLU A 50 8.08 16.40 2.66
N LEU A 51 8.65 15.32 3.22
CA LEU A 51 9.14 14.18 2.47
C LEU A 51 8.43 12.92 2.97
N GLU A 52 7.54 12.35 2.14
CA GLU A 52 6.93 11.05 2.43
C GLU A 52 7.93 9.92 2.13
N LEU A 53 8.25 9.15 3.17
CA LEU A 53 9.04 7.93 3.08
C LEU A 53 8.10 6.72 3.21
N ASP A 54 7.91 5.97 2.14
CA ASP A 54 7.11 4.73 2.16
C ASP A 54 7.97 3.53 2.61
N TYR A 55 7.33 2.38 2.76
CA TYR A 55 8.00 1.10 2.90
C TYR A 55 8.81 0.74 1.65
N PHE A 56 9.71 -0.24 1.78
CA PHE A 56 10.53 -0.69 0.67
C PHE A 56 9.68 -1.10 -0.53
N ASP A 57 10.00 -0.55 -1.68
CA ASP A 57 9.63 -1.18 -2.93
C ASP A 57 10.51 -2.41 -3.22
N PHE A 58 10.27 -3.09 -4.34
CA PHE A 58 11.04 -4.27 -4.69
C PHE A 58 12.52 -3.99 -4.95
N GLU A 59 12.88 -2.86 -5.56
CA GLU A 59 14.26 -2.47 -5.85
C GLU A 59 15.05 -2.22 -4.55
N GLU A 60 14.44 -1.47 -3.63
CA GLU A 60 14.99 -1.21 -2.30
C GLU A 60 15.10 -2.50 -1.50
N PHE A 61 14.10 -3.39 -1.59
CA PHE A 61 14.15 -4.70 -0.95
C PHE A 61 15.34 -5.52 -1.45
N ILE A 62 15.58 -5.59 -2.76
CA ILE A 62 16.73 -6.29 -3.35
C ILE A 62 18.03 -5.69 -2.80
N SER A 63 18.16 -4.37 -2.86
CA SER A 63 19.33 -3.61 -2.43
C SER A 63 19.67 -3.85 -0.95
N VAL A 64 18.64 -3.94 -0.10
CA VAL A 64 18.78 -4.17 1.33
C VAL A 64 19.03 -5.64 1.67
N SER A 65 18.45 -6.58 0.92
CA SER A 65 18.56 -8.01 1.21
C SER A 65 20.00 -8.53 1.10
N LYS A 66 20.81 -7.95 0.20
CA LYS A 66 22.19 -8.38 -0.11
C LYS A 66 22.32 -9.88 -0.39
N LYS A 67 21.22 -10.57 -0.72
CA LYS A 67 21.21 -12.01 -1.02
C LYS A 67 21.48 -12.18 -2.51
N ASN A 68 22.52 -12.93 -2.85
CA ASN A 68 22.80 -13.32 -4.23
C ASN A 68 21.87 -14.47 -4.63
N LEU A 69 20.61 -14.16 -4.90
CA LEU A 69 19.57 -15.11 -5.29
C LEU A 69 19.02 -14.75 -6.67
N PRO A 70 18.54 -15.73 -7.46
CA PRO A 70 17.79 -15.46 -8.68
C PRO A 70 16.60 -14.53 -8.42
N ILE A 71 16.26 -13.67 -9.38
CA ILE A 71 15.23 -12.64 -9.22
C ILE A 71 13.87 -13.21 -8.81
N ASN A 72 13.47 -14.35 -9.38
CA ASN A 72 12.22 -15.04 -9.03
C ASN A 72 12.18 -15.46 -7.56
N ASN A 73 13.33 -15.86 -7.00
CA ASN A 73 13.43 -16.20 -5.59
C ASN A 73 13.34 -14.94 -4.72
N LEU A 74 13.86 -13.80 -5.18
CA LEU A 74 13.74 -12.52 -4.50
C LEU A 74 12.29 -12.02 -4.49
N VAL A 75 11.54 -12.17 -5.59
CA VAL A 75 10.09 -11.88 -5.63
C VAL A 75 9.34 -12.75 -4.63
N GLY A 76 9.65 -14.05 -4.58
CA GLY A 76 9.07 -14.97 -3.61
C GLY A 76 9.39 -14.61 -2.16
N LEU A 77 10.62 -14.20 -1.87
CA LEU A 77 11.02 -13.72 -0.55
C LEU A 77 10.30 -12.42 -0.19
N PHE A 78 10.23 -11.47 -1.12
CA PHE A 78 9.54 -10.21 -0.92
C PHE A 78 8.08 -10.44 -0.53
N LEU A 79 7.36 -11.26 -1.31
CA LEU A 79 5.98 -11.70 -1.05
C LEU A 79 5.78 -12.33 0.33
N GLN A 80 6.80 -13.00 0.87
CA GLN A 80 6.74 -13.60 2.20
C GLN A 80 7.03 -12.58 3.31
N SER A 81 8.10 -11.79 3.16
CA SER A 81 8.59 -10.87 4.19
C SER A 81 7.77 -9.59 4.30
N GLY A 82 7.19 -9.13 3.20
CA GLY A 82 6.62 -7.79 3.12
C GLY A 82 7.63 -6.72 2.72
N ARG A 83 7.18 -5.48 2.85
CA ARG A 83 7.88 -4.24 2.47
C ARG A 83 8.71 -3.64 3.61
N SER A 84 8.75 -4.29 4.77
CA SER A 84 9.50 -3.80 5.92
C SER A 84 10.33 -4.89 6.58
N LYS A 85 11.44 -4.50 7.21
CA LYS A 85 12.17 -5.39 8.14
C LYS A 85 11.35 -5.75 9.38
N PHE A 86 10.27 -5.02 9.65
CA PHE A 86 9.40 -5.27 10.80
C PHE A 86 8.59 -6.57 10.66
N GLY A 87 8.35 -7.04 9.42
CA GLY A 87 7.71 -8.31 9.14
C GLY A 87 8.40 -9.52 9.78
N GLU A 88 9.70 -9.43 10.07
CA GLU A 88 10.49 -10.51 10.67
C GLU A 88 10.25 -10.69 12.19
N LYS A 89 9.66 -9.70 12.87
CA LYS A 89 9.48 -9.74 14.33
C LYS A 89 8.03 -9.38 14.71
N ASN A 90 7.17 -10.40 14.71
CA ASN A 90 5.77 -10.40 15.20
C ASN A 90 5.52 -9.66 16.54
N ILE A 91 6.58 -9.39 17.31
CA ILE A 91 6.56 -8.65 18.58
C ILE A 91 6.02 -7.22 18.40
N LEU A 92 6.34 -6.55 17.28
CA LEU A 92 5.89 -5.17 17.05
C LEU A 92 4.39 -5.06 16.77
N LEU A 93 3.76 -6.13 16.26
CA LEU A 93 2.33 -6.15 15.98
C LEU A 93 1.49 -6.09 17.26
N ARG A 94 1.97 -6.68 18.36
CA ARG A 94 1.23 -6.71 19.62
C ARG A 94 1.35 -5.42 20.42
N GLN A 95 2.43 -4.67 20.22
CA GLN A 95 2.70 -3.44 20.96
C GLN A 95 2.11 -2.20 20.29
N SER A 96 1.80 -2.26 18.98
CA SER A 96 1.42 -1.08 18.20
C SER A 96 -0.09 -0.89 18.00
N PHE A 97 -0.90 -1.89 18.33
CA PHE A 97 -2.34 -1.90 17.99
C PHE A 97 -3.21 -2.27 19.19
N THR A 98 -4.32 -1.56 19.34
CA THR A 98 -5.41 -1.90 20.27
C THR A 98 -6.06 -3.22 19.87
N LEU A 99 -6.79 -3.85 20.80
CA LEU A 99 -7.56 -5.07 20.50
C LEU A 99 -8.53 -4.88 19.33
N LEU A 100 -9.20 -3.73 19.25
CA LEU A 100 -10.13 -3.42 18.16
C LEU A 100 -9.40 -3.33 16.82
N GLU A 101 -8.29 -2.60 16.75
CA GLU A 101 -7.46 -2.48 15.54
C GLU A 101 -6.93 -3.86 15.11
N LEU A 102 -6.46 -4.69 16.04
CA LEU A 102 -6.00 -6.05 15.72
C LEU A 102 -7.10 -6.92 15.12
N GLU A 103 -8.32 -6.90 15.68
CA GLU A 103 -9.43 -7.69 15.12
C GLU A 103 -9.90 -7.15 13.76
N ILE A 104 -9.84 -5.82 13.55
CA ILE A 104 -10.05 -5.22 12.22
C ILE A 104 -9.00 -5.72 11.23
N LEU A 105 -7.72 -5.63 11.59
CA LEU A 105 -6.62 -6.06 10.70
C LEU A 105 -6.70 -7.56 10.39
N LYS A 106 -7.07 -8.42 11.33
CA LYS A 106 -7.32 -9.85 11.06
C LYS A 106 -8.47 -10.06 10.08
N TYR A 107 -9.57 -9.31 10.24
CA TYR A 107 -10.70 -9.38 9.31
C TYR A 107 -10.27 -8.96 7.90
N LEU A 108 -9.51 -7.87 7.78
CA LEU A 108 -8.99 -7.38 6.51
C LEU A 108 -8.01 -8.37 5.87
N ALA A 109 -7.13 -8.98 6.66
CA ALA A 109 -6.17 -9.98 6.18
C ALA A 109 -6.85 -11.21 5.57
N LEU A 110 -7.97 -11.65 6.17
CA LEU A 110 -8.79 -12.76 5.66
C LEU A 110 -9.56 -12.39 4.38
N ASN A 111 -9.95 -11.12 4.23
CA ASN A 111 -10.76 -10.61 3.12
C ASN A 111 -9.94 -9.72 2.17
N LEU A 112 -8.63 -9.97 2.06
CA LEU A 112 -7.75 -9.16 1.23
C LEU A 112 -8.25 -9.11 -0.22
N GLY A 113 -8.22 -7.92 -0.83
CA GLY A 113 -8.63 -7.72 -2.22
C GLY A 113 -10.13 -7.87 -2.50
N GLN A 114 -10.93 -8.19 -1.47
CA GLN A 114 -12.39 -8.25 -1.56
C GLN A 114 -13.02 -6.89 -1.35
N GLN A 115 -14.25 -6.71 -1.83
CA GLN A 115 -15.03 -5.51 -1.55
C GLN A 115 -15.49 -5.50 -0.09
N ILE A 116 -15.13 -4.43 0.62
CA ILE A 116 -15.38 -4.31 2.06
C ILE A 116 -16.47 -3.28 2.31
N SER A 117 -17.35 -3.60 3.26
CA SER A 117 -18.28 -2.65 3.87
C SER A 117 -17.97 -2.54 5.36
N ILE A 118 -17.76 -1.32 5.84
CA ILE A 118 -17.49 -1.06 7.26
C ILE A 118 -18.65 -1.55 8.14
N SER A 119 -19.89 -1.46 7.65
CA SER A 119 -21.05 -2.05 8.32
C SER A 119 -20.93 -3.57 8.49
N LYS A 120 -20.39 -4.29 7.49
CA LYS A 120 -20.15 -5.75 7.60
C LYS A 120 -19.06 -6.06 8.61
N ILE A 121 -17.95 -5.31 8.61
CA ILE A 121 -16.88 -5.44 9.62
C ILE A 121 -17.50 -5.30 11.02
N PHE A 122 -18.25 -4.23 11.26
CA PHE A 122 -18.90 -4.00 12.55
C PHE A 122 -19.82 -5.17 12.97
N ILE A 123 -20.66 -5.67 12.06
CA ILE A 123 -21.58 -6.79 12.36
C ILE A 123 -20.83 -8.06 12.74
N GLU A 124 -19.68 -8.32 12.13
CA GLU A 124 -18.86 -9.49 12.49
C GLU A 124 -18.12 -9.28 13.80
N LEU A 125 -17.52 -8.11 14.01
CA LEU A 125 -16.75 -7.82 15.23
C LEU A 125 -17.63 -7.77 16.48
N LYS A 126 -18.85 -7.22 16.40
CA LYS A 126 -19.75 -7.13 17.57
C LYS A 126 -20.16 -8.48 18.16
N LYS A 127 -20.01 -9.58 17.41
CA LYS A 127 -20.28 -10.94 17.90
C LYS A 127 -19.26 -11.39 18.94
N ARG A 128 -18.08 -10.77 18.98
CA ARG A 128 -16.91 -11.19 19.78
C ARG A 128 -16.35 -10.08 20.65
N LEU A 129 -16.60 -8.82 20.30
CA LEU A 129 -16.12 -7.64 21.00
C LEU A 129 -17.27 -6.68 21.31
N LYS A 130 -17.20 -6.04 22.49
CA LYS A 130 -18.05 -4.89 22.81
C LYS A 130 -17.52 -3.64 22.08
N THR A 131 -18.12 -3.31 20.94
CA THR A 131 -17.74 -2.14 20.12
C THR A 131 -18.97 -1.48 19.50
N SER A 132 -18.83 -0.22 19.07
CA SER A 132 -19.81 0.50 18.26
C SER A 132 -19.39 0.55 16.79
N LYS A 133 -20.31 0.97 15.92
CA LYS A 133 -20.00 1.22 14.50
C LYS A 133 -18.99 2.37 14.36
N ASP A 134 -19.17 3.44 15.13
CA ASP A 134 -18.31 4.64 15.07
C ASP A 134 -16.88 4.34 15.51
N SER A 135 -16.69 3.51 16.54
CA SER A 135 -15.36 3.06 16.96
C SER A 135 -14.64 2.27 15.87
N VAL A 136 -15.37 1.43 15.11
CA VAL A 136 -14.79 0.71 13.96
C VAL A 136 -14.40 1.68 12.84
N TYR A 137 -15.24 2.66 12.52
CA TYR A 137 -14.90 3.70 11.54
C TYR A 137 -13.66 4.49 11.94
N GLN A 138 -13.58 4.94 13.19
CA GLN A 138 -12.44 5.69 13.71
C GLN A 138 -11.16 4.87 13.68
N ALA A 139 -11.23 3.59 14.07
CA ALA A 139 -10.08 2.69 14.02
C ALA A 139 -9.59 2.47 12.58
N ILE A 140 -10.48 2.24 11.61
CA ILE A 140 -10.10 2.11 10.19
C ILE A 140 -9.47 3.41 9.68
N LYS A 141 -10.07 4.57 9.97
CA LYS A 141 -9.53 5.86 9.56
C LYS A 141 -8.16 6.12 10.18
N LYS A 142 -7.96 5.74 11.44
CA LYS A 142 -6.67 5.83 12.12
C LYS A 142 -5.62 4.94 11.43
N LEU A 143 -5.95 3.68 11.15
CA LEU A 143 -5.04 2.75 10.46
C LEU A 143 -4.64 3.26 9.06
N GLU A 144 -5.55 3.90 8.34
CA GLU A 144 -5.28 4.56 7.06
C GLU A 144 -4.39 5.80 7.23
N ASN A 145 -4.72 6.66 8.21
CA ASN A 145 -3.95 7.86 8.53
C ASN A 145 -2.54 7.54 9.06
N THR A 146 -2.33 6.33 9.57
CA THR A 146 -1.02 5.86 10.04
C THR A 146 -0.29 4.95 9.03
N TYR A 147 -0.69 4.98 7.76
CA TYR A 147 -0.07 4.20 6.67
C TYR A 147 -0.03 2.69 6.91
N VAL A 148 -0.94 2.11 7.69
CA VAL A 148 -1.00 0.66 7.91
C VAL A 148 -1.79 -0.01 6.79
N ILE A 149 -2.88 0.63 6.37
CA ILE A 149 -3.75 0.18 5.30
C ILE A 149 -3.94 1.27 4.25
N TYR A 150 -4.38 0.86 3.08
CA TYR A 150 -4.73 1.74 1.98
C TYR A 150 -6.12 1.39 1.44
N THR A 151 -6.97 2.41 1.29
CA THR A 151 -8.32 2.25 0.72
C THR A 151 -8.30 2.56 -0.77
N LEU A 152 -8.61 1.54 -1.58
CA LEU A 152 -8.80 1.69 -3.03
C LEU A 152 -10.29 1.86 -3.34
N LYS A 153 -10.66 2.98 -3.96
CA LYS A 153 -12.06 3.30 -4.30
C LYS A 153 -12.48 2.65 -5.61
N HIS A 154 -13.74 2.24 -5.67
CA HIS A 154 -14.35 1.87 -6.94
C HIS A 154 -14.60 3.13 -7.76
N ASP A 155 -14.46 3.04 -9.08
CA ASP A 155 -14.61 4.19 -9.98
C ASP A 155 -15.97 4.91 -9.92
N GLU A 156 -17.07 4.16 -9.97
CA GLU A 156 -18.43 4.69 -10.09
C GLU A 156 -19.26 4.45 -8.81
N LYS A 157 -18.89 3.44 -8.02
CA LYS A 157 -19.71 2.96 -6.89
C LYS A 157 -19.13 3.41 -5.56
N LYS A 158 -19.99 3.55 -4.55
CA LYS A 158 -19.58 3.78 -3.16
C LYS A 158 -19.10 2.48 -2.49
N LEU A 159 -18.16 1.81 -3.15
CA LEU A 159 -17.53 0.56 -2.75
C LEU A 159 -16.02 0.78 -2.66
N GLN A 160 -15.37 -0.02 -1.82
CA GLN A 160 -13.94 0.07 -1.60
C GLN A 160 -13.34 -1.31 -1.38
N LYS A 161 -12.06 -1.43 -1.73
CA LYS A 161 -11.18 -2.50 -1.28
C LYS A 161 -10.16 -1.90 -0.32
N ILE A 162 -9.68 -2.71 0.62
CA ILE A 162 -8.65 -2.30 1.57
C ILE A 162 -7.48 -3.25 1.42
N TYR A 163 -6.29 -2.68 1.28
CA TYR A 163 -5.02 -3.39 1.15
C TYR A 163 -4.08 -2.99 2.28
N PHE A 164 -3.06 -3.81 2.52
CA PHE A 164 -2.01 -3.49 3.48
C PHE A 164 -0.91 -2.70 2.78
N LYS A 165 -0.47 -1.61 3.41
CA LYS A 165 0.68 -0.84 2.91
C LYS A 165 1.97 -1.66 2.98
N ASP A 166 2.11 -2.49 4.01
CA ASP A 166 3.06 -3.59 4.08
C ASP A 166 2.30 -4.94 4.10
N PHE A 167 2.32 -5.67 2.99
CA PHE A 167 1.64 -6.96 2.89
C PHE A 167 2.27 -8.07 3.75
N GLY A 168 3.48 -7.88 4.31
CA GLY A 168 4.04 -8.76 5.33
C GLY A 168 3.21 -8.78 6.61
N LEU A 169 2.57 -7.65 6.96
CA LEU A 169 1.62 -7.58 8.07
C LEU A 169 0.45 -8.56 7.87
N ARG A 170 -0.08 -8.63 6.65
CA ARG A 170 -1.14 -9.57 6.31
C ARG A 170 -0.70 -11.01 6.50
N ASN A 171 0.52 -11.37 6.08
CA ASN A 171 1.06 -12.73 6.23
C ASN A 171 1.21 -13.15 7.70
N ASN A 172 1.56 -12.20 8.56
CA ASN A 172 1.65 -12.43 10.00
C ASN A 172 0.28 -12.58 10.69
N LEU A 173 -0.77 -11.98 10.13
CA LEU A 173 -2.13 -12.01 10.69
C LEU A 173 -3.00 -13.16 10.17
N CYS A 174 -2.66 -13.73 9.00
CA CYS A 174 -3.49 -14.74 8.35
C CYS A 174 -2.64 -15.81 7.63
N ILE A 175 -2.88 -17.07 7.98
CA ILE A 175 -2.24 -18.24 7.35
C ILE A 175 -2.88 -18.58 5.98
N SER A 176 -4.08 -18.07 5.70
CA SER A 176 -4.78 -18.32 4.42
C SER A 176 -3.89 -17.91 3.25
N LYS A 177 -3.96 -18.66 2.14
CA LYS A 177 -3.08 -18.48 0.97
C LYS A 177 -3.83 -18.02 -0.26
N ASP A 178 -4.66 -16.98 -0.16
CA ASP A 178 -5.17 -16.31 -1.37
C ASP A 178 -4.02 -15.55 -2.05
N PHE A 179 -3.27 -16.31 -2.84
CA PHE A 179 -2.09 -15.81 -3.53
C PHE A 179 -2.44 -14.75 -4.57
N SER A 180 -3.58 -14.90 -5.26
CA SER A 180 -4.03 -13.95 -6.28
C SER A 180 -4.23 -12.56 -5.68
N HIS A 181 -4.90 -12.46 -4.53
CA HIS A 181 -5.08 -11.17 -3.86
C HIS A 181 -3.83 -10.66 -3.15
N LEU A 182 -2.94 -11.54 -2.67
CA LEU A 182 -1.65 -11.14 -2.15
C LEU A 182 -0.78 -10.52 -3.26
N PHE A 183 -0.74 -11.15 -4.44
CA PHE A 183 -0.02 -10.64 -5.60
C PHE A 183 -0.66 -9.35 -6.14
N GLU A 184 -1.99 -9.22 -6.10
CA GLU A 184 -2.68 -7.95 -6.36
C GLU A 184 -2.23 -6.84 -5.39
N ASN A 185 -2.10 -7.13 -4.08
CA ASN A 185 -1.57 -6.15 -3.10
C ASN A 185 -0.11 -5.79 -3.40
N LEU A 186 0.71 -6.76 -3.79
CA LEU A 186 2.10 -6.54 -4.20
C LEU A 186 2.16 -5.57 -5.39
N VAL A 187 1.39 -5.82 -6.44
CA VAL A 187 1.31 -4.93 -7.62
C VAL A 187 0.92 -3.52 -7.20
N LEU A 188 -0.11 -3.37 -6.36
CA LEU A 188 -0.53 -2.05 -5.87
C LEU A 188 0.60 -1.31 -5.14
N SER A 189 1.46 -2.02 -4.41
CA SER A 189 2.53 -1.37 -3.67
C SER A 189 3.58 -0.72 -4.57
N GLU A 190 3.87 -1.31 -5.72
CA GLU A 190 4.75 -0.71 -6.73
C GLU A 190 4.09 0.49 -7.41
N LEU A 191 2.75 0.50 -7.53
CA LEU A 191 2.03 1.65 -8.09
C LEU A 191 2.12 2.91 -7.23
N PHE A 192 2.46 2.81 -5.94
CA PHE A 192 2.63 3.99 -5.08
C PHE A 192 3.77 4.91 -5.55
N LYS A 193 4.76 4.37 -6.28
CA LYS A 193 5.87 5.15 -6.88
C LYS A 193 5.40 6.29 -7.77
N PHE A 194 4.26 6.10 -8.45
CA PHE A 194 3.73 7.11 -9.37
C PHE A 194 3.15 8.34 -8.67
N LYS A 195 2.84 8.25 -7.36
CA LYS A 195 2.19 9.34 -6.62
C LYS A 195 0.88 9.82 -7.28
N GLU A 196 0.17 8.91 -7.93
CA GLU A 196 -1.13 9.14 -8.59
C GLU A 196 -2.28 8.42 -7.86
N GLU A 197 -3.51 8.91 -8.02
CA GLU A 197 -4.70 8.21 -7.52
C GLU A 197 -5.11 7.07 -8.47
N PHE A 198 -5.30 5.89 -7.91
CA PHE A 198 -5.76 4.70 -8.64
C PHE A 198 -7.17 4.32 -8.23
N PHE A 199 -7.92 3.77 -9.19
CA PHE A 199 -9.27 3.26 -9.00
C PHE A 199 -9.36 1.80 -9.45
N TYR A 200 -10.39 1.10 -8.98
CA TYR A 200 -10.71 -0.24 -9.48
C TYR A 200 -12.14 -0.31 -10.03
N ASN A 201 -12.38 -1.33 -10.85
CA ASN A 201 -13.72 -1.75 -11.22
C ASN A 201 -13.73 -3.26 -11.49
N LYS A 202 -14.77 -3.77 -12.15
CA LYS A 202 -14.89 -5.20 -12.45
C LYS A 202 -13.95 -5.68 -13.57
N TYR A 203 -13.31 -4.78 -14.32
CA TYR A 203 -12.46 -5.09 -15.47
C TYR A 203 -10.97 -4.97 -15.14
N PHE A 204 -10.59 -3.89 -14.44
CA PHE A 204 -9.22 -3.56 -14.09
C PHE A 204 -9.01 -3.64 -12.57
N ASN A 205 -7.89 -4.23 -12.14
CA ASN A 205 -7.52 -4.23 -10.73
C ASN A 205 -7.18 -2.81 -10.28
N PHE A 206 -6.41 -2.09 -11.10
CA PHE A 206 -6.02 -0.70 -10.88
C PHE A 206 -6.04 0.04 -12.20
N TYR A 207 -6.44 1.30 -12.22
CA TYR A 207 -6.20 2.17 -13.36
C TYR A 207 -6.12 3.62 -12.91
N SER A 208 -5.34 4.42 -13.64
CA SER A 208 -5.21 5.85 -13.42
C SER A 208 -5.94 6.60 -14.53
N GLN A 209 -6.76 7.58 -14.12
CA GLN A 209 -7.43 8.48 -15.05
C GLN A 209 -6.47 9.53 -15.63
N ILE A 210 -5.31 9.74 -15.00
CA ILE A 210 -4.30 10.72 -15.40
C ILE A 210 -3.41 10.11 -16.48
N SER A 211 -2.72 9.01 -16.16
CA SER A 211 -1.80 8.36 -17.09
C SER A 211 -2.49 7.54 -18.19
N LYS A 212 -3.80 7.29 -18.07
CA LYS A 212 -4.59 6.48 -19.03
C LYS A 212 -4.07 5.04 -19.17
N ILE A 213 -3.51 4.51 -18.09
CA ILE A 213 -2.98 3.15 -17.99
C ILE A 213 -3.84 2.34 -17.01
N ALA A 214 -4.13 1.10 -17.38
CA ALA A 214 -4.71 0.11 -16.49
C ALA A 214 -3.76 -1.03 -16.22
N TYR A 215 -3.87 -1.60 -15.01
CA TYR A 215 -3.04 -2.68 -14.50
C TYR A 215 -3.94 -3.83 -14.07
N ILE A 216 -3.58 -5.04 -14.48
CA ILE A 216 -4.28 -6.26 -14.15
C ILE A 216 -3.30 -7.25 -13.54
N SER A 217 -3.56 -7.62 -12.30
CA SER A 217 -2.83 -8.69 -11.61
C SER A 217 -3.25 -10.03 -12.21
N SER A 218 -2.30 -10.78 -12.80
CA SER A 218 -2.53 -12.07 -13.45
C SER A 218 -1.32 -13.00 -13.23
N PRO A 219 -1.05 -13.39 -11.98
CA PRO A 219 0.23 -14.01 -11.59
C PRO A 219 0.59 -15.26 -12.39
N THR A 220 -0.41 -16.10 -12.69
CA THR A 220 -0.22 -17.43 -13.31
C THR A 220 -1.09 -17.63 -14.54
N LEU A 221 -1.68 -16.57 -15.10
CA LEU A 221 -2.58 -16.72 -16.24
C LEU A 221 -1.76 -16.92 -17.53
N ASP A 222 -2.15 -17.91 -18.32
CA ASP A 222 -1.53 -18.18 -19.62
C ASP A 222 -1.77 -17.05 -20.64
N ILE A 223 -0.83 -16.87 -21.57
CA ILE A 223 -0.87 -15.81 -22.58
C ILE A 223 -2.14 -15.88 -23.45
N ASP A 224 -2.60 -17.06 -23.84
CA ASP A 224 -3.80 -17.21 -24.67
C ASP A 224 -5.06 -16.79 -23.89
N LEU A 225 -5.10 -17.11 -22.59
CA LEU A 225 -6.18 -16.67 -21.69
C LEU A 225 -6.12 -15.17 -21.43
N ILE A 226 -4.92 -14.59 -21.34
CA ILE A 226 -4.73 -13.13 -21.26
C ILE A 226 -5.26 -12.46 -22.53
N LYS A 227 -4.92 -12.96 -23.71
CA LYS A 227 -5.45 -12.44 -24.99
C LYS A 227 -6.96 -12.50 -25.06
N LEU A 228 -7.57 -13.59 -24.58
CA LEU A 228 -9.03 -13.71 -24.50
C LEU A 228 -9.63 -12.68 -23.53
N ARG A 229 -8.99 -12.44 -22.38
CA ARG A 229 -9.41 -11.42 -21.41
C ARG A 229 -9.24 -10.01 -21.99
N ALA A 230 -8.15 -9.72 -22.68
CA ALA A 230 -7.89 -8.45 -23.36
C ALA A 230 -9.02 -8.09 -24.33
N LYS A 231 -9.45 -9.03 -25.17
CA LYS A 231 -10.60 -8.84 -26.07
C LYS A 231 -11.91 -8.50 -25.33
N LYS A 232 -12.13 -9.10 -24.15
CA LYS A 232 -13.35 -8.85 -23.33
C LYS A 232 -13.33 -7.47 -22.66
N ILE A 233 -12.16 -6.97 -22.27
CA ILE A 233 -12.03 -5.68 -21.55
C ILE A 233 -11.83 -4.49 -22.49
N LEU A 234 -11.43 -4.72 -23.74
CA LEU A 234 -11.17 -3.70 -24.75
C LEU A 234 -12.30 -2.65 -24.88
N PRO A 235 -13.59 -3.02 -24.98
CA PRO A 235 -14.65 -2.02 -25.10
C PRO A 235 -14.67 -1.04 -23.91
N LYS A 236 -14.44 -1.54 -22.69
CA LYS A 236 -14.39 -0.68 -21.49
C LYS A 236 -13.10 0.14 -21.43
N ALA A 237 -11.98 -0.39 -21.93
CA ALA A 237 -10.73 0.38 -22.04
C ALA A 237 -10.96 1.62 -22.92
N LEU A 238 -11.54 1.42 -24.11
CA LEU A 238 -11.88 2.52 -25.03
C LEU A 238 -12.88 3.51 -24.41
N GLU A 239 -13.94 3.01 -23.75
CA GLU A 239 -14.93 3.84 -23.05
C GLU A 239 -14.29 4.76 -21.98
N LEU A 240 -13.33 4.24 -21.23
CA LEU A 240 -12.62 4.97 -20.18
C LEU A 240 -11.43 5.79 -20.70
N GLY A 241 -11.14 5.75 -22.01
CA GLY A 241 -9.98 6.40 -22.61
C GLY A 241 -8.64 5.82 -22.15
N ILE A 242 -8.61 4.53 -21.84
CA ILE A 242 -7.40 3.77 -21.47
C ILE A 242 -6.78 3.21 -22.76
N PHE A 243 -5.55 3.63 -23.05
CA PHE A 243 -4.84 3.24 -24.28
C PHE A 243 -3.70 2.25 -24.02
N HIS A 244 -3.39 1.97 -22.76
CA HIS A 244 -2.40 0.99 -22.36
C HIS A 244 -2.93 0.12 -21.21
N VAL A 245 -2.96 -1.19 -21.41
CA VAL A 245 -3.35 -2.17 -20.39
C VAL A 245 -2.19 -3.12 -20.14
N ILE A 246 -1.72 -3.15 -18.90
CA ILE A 246 -0.57 -3.94 -18.47
C ILE A 246 -1.06 -5.12 -17.62
N PHE A 247 -0.86 -6.33 -18.11
CA PHE A 247 -1.02 -7.57 -17.35
C PHE A 247 0.29 -7.89 -16.66
N ILE A 248 0.28 -7.88 -15.33
CA ILE A 248 1.46 -8.20 -14.53
C ILE A 248 1.38 -9.66 -14.11
N THR A 249 2.40 -10.44 -14.46
CA THR A 249 2.48 -11.89 -14.24
C THR A 249 3.75 -12.23 -13.43
N LEU A 250 3.98 -13.51 -13.12
CA LEU A 250 5.22 -13.94 -12.50
C LEU A 250 6.36 -14.19 -13.50
N SER A 251 6.05 -14.49 -14.76
CA SER A 251 7.06 -15.00 -15.70
C SER A 251 6.71 -14.84 -17.18
N SER A 252 5.45 -14.60 -17.51
CA SER A 252 5.00 -14.50 -18.89
C SER A 252 5.19 -13.09 -19.42
N GLU A 253 5.60 -13.01 -20.68
CA GLU A 253 5.81 -11.75 -21.38
C GLU A 253 5.25 -11.85 -22.79
N ASP A 254 4.57 -10.80 -23.23
CA ASP A 254 4.02 -10.65 -24.57
C ASP A 254 3.63 -9.18 -24.77
N ASN A 255 3.48 -8.74 -26.02
CA ASN A 255 2.94 -7.42 -26.31
C ASN A 255 2.17 -7.46 -27.63
N PHE A 256 0.97 -6.87 -27.63
CA PHE A 256 0.12 -6.82 -28.82
C PHE A 256 -0.77 -5.58 -28.81
N PHE A 257 -1.30 -5.24 -29.98
CA PHE A 257 -2.25 -4.13 -30.16
C PHE A 257 -3.60 -4.67 -30.60
N GLU A 258 -4.66 -4.05 -30.10
CA GLU A 258 -6.03 -4.31 -30.56
C GLU A 258 -6.80 -2.98 -30.56
N GLN A 259 -7.33 -2.59 -31.72
CA GLN A 259 -8.06 -1.32 -31.91
C GLN A 259 -7.36 -0.07 -31.33
N GLY A 260 -6.04 0.01 -31.47
CA GLY A 260 -5.24 1.14 -30.99
C GLY A 260 -4.90 1.11 -29.49
N VAL A 261 -5.38 0.13 -28.73
CA VAL A 261 -4.98 -0.11 -27.34
C VAL A 261 -3.78 -1.05 -27.30
N LYS A 262 -2.71 -0.65 -26.60
CA LYS A 262 -1.55 -1.52 -26.31
C LYS A 262 -1.91 -2.45 -25.15
N PHE A 263 -1.69 -3.74 -25.33
CA PHE A 263 -1.75 -4.75 -24.29
C PHE A 263 -0.34 -5.30 -24.06
N GLU A 264 0.20 -5.02 -22.88
CA GLU A 264 1.51 -5.48 -22.45
C GLU A 264 1.35 -6.55 -21.37
N VAL A 265 2.03 -7.68 -21.55
CA VAL A 265 2.18 -8.72 -20.53
C VAL A 265 3.62 -8.67 -20.08
N ILE A 266 3.84 -8.46 -18.78
CA ILE A 266 5.17 -8.27 -18.22
C ILE A 266 5.27 -9.02 -16.89
N SER A 267 6.45 -9.57 -16.60
CA SER A 267 6.72 -10.17 -15.30
C SER A 267 6.84 -9.10 -14.22
N PHE A 268 6.51 -9.45 -12.97
CA PHE A 268 6.51 -8.51 -11.85
C PHE A 268 7.89 -7.87 -11.61
N ASP A 269 8.96 -8.65 -11.72
CA ASP A 269 10.33 -8.15 -11.55
C ASP A 269 10.68 -7.10 -12.61
N LYS A 270 10.35 -7.33 -13.88
CA LYS A 270 10.57 -6.35 -14.95
C LYS A 270 9.71 -5.12 -14.78
N PHE A 271 8.46 -5.29 -14.35
CA PHE A 271 7.57 -4.18 -14.04
C PHE A 271 8.13 -3.32 -12.90
N SER A 272 8.49 -3.94 -11.78
CA SER A 272 8.94 -3.22 -10.57
C SER A 272 10.31 -2.56 -10.71
N LEU A 273 11.20 -3.11 -11.55
CA LEU A 273 12.54 -2.59 -11.85
C LEU A 273 12.61 -1.71 -13.11
N GLY A 274 11.48 -1.51 -13.81
CA GLY A 274 11.43 -0.79 -15.08
C GLY A 274 11.26 0.73 -14.96
N PHE A 275 11.27 1.28 -13.74
CA PHE A 275 10.99 2.68 -13.42
C PHE A 275 12.22 3.41 -12.89
#